data_AF-A0A4U1ICZ9-F1
#
_entry.id   AF-A0A4U1ICZ9-F1
#
_cell.length_a   1.000
_cell.length_b   1.000
_cell.length_c   1.000
_cell.angle_alpha   90.00
_cell.angle_beta   90.00
_cell.angle_gamma   90.00
#
_symmetry.space_group_name_H-M   'P 1'
#
loop_
_entity.id
_entity.type
_entity.pdbx_description
1 polymer ?
#
loop_
_entity_poly.entity_id
_entity_poly.type
_entity_poly.pdbx_seq_one_letter_code
_entity_poly.pdbx_strand_id
1 'polypeptide(L)' 'MGAAYFWSFLLRKVCKSQFRLHPKGHLGISEGCITIENMNDWTRIRAIFSDAPKVSVPGSALKAYAELIVS' A
#
# COMPACT_ATOMS: atom_id res chain seq x y z
N MET A 1 21.39 -11.35 -8.52
CA MET A 1 20.99 -11.38 -7.10
C MET A 1 20.06 -10.19 -6.88
N GLY A 2 18.76 -10.40 -7.06
CA GLY A 2 17.77 -9.32 -7.20
C GLY A 2 16.99 -9.08 -5.91
N ALA A 3 17.07 -7.87 -5.36
CA ALA A 3 16.32 -7.46 -4.19
C ALA A 3 14.98 -6.83 -4.62
N ALA A 4 13.88 -7.50 -4.30
CA ALA A 4 12.53 -6.99 -4.49
C ALA A 4 12.16 -6.11 -3.29
N TYR A 5 11.86 -4.83 -3.53
CA TYR A 5 11.45 -3.88 -2.50
C TYR A 5 10.09 -3.28 -2.86
N PHE A 6 9.01 -3.78 -2.24
CA PHE A 6 8.01 -2.99 -1.51
C PHE A 6 7.05 -3.94 -0.78
N TRP A 7 6.95 -3.76 0.55
CA TRP A 7 6.03 -4.41 1.50
C TRP A 7 6.13 -5.94 1.66
N SER A 8 6.86 -6.38 2.69
CA SER A 8 6.68 -7.70 3.30
C SER A 8 6.07 -7.48 4.69
N PHE A 9 4.76 -7.69 4.80
CA PHE A 9 4.14 -8.02 6.09
C PHE A 9 3.59 -9.43 6.00
N LEU A 10 3.99 -10.22 6.99
CA LEU A 10 3.88 -11.67 7.05
C LEU A 10 2.47 -12.02 7.56
N LEU A 11 1.46 -11.99 6.68
CA LEU A 11 0.18 -12.63 6.98
C LEU A 11 0.41 -14.14 6.92
N ARG A 12 0.38 -14.75 8.12
CA ARG A 12 0.64 -16.17 8.37
C ARG A 12 -0.03 -17.02 7.29
N LYS A 13 0.79 -17.63 6.43
CA LYS A 13 0.49 -18.66 5.41
C LYS A 13 0.04 -18.21 4.01
N VAL A 14 0.09 -16.93 3.63
CA VAL A 14 -0.08 -16.54 2.21
C VAL A 14 0.98 -15.51 1.80
N CYS A 15 2.06 -15.99 1.17
CA CYS A 15 3.02 -15.13 0.48
C CYS A 15 2.38 -14.56 -0.81
N LYS A 16 1.58 -13.51 -0.70
CA LYS A 16 1.24 -12.66 -1.85
C LYS A 16 1.83 -11.27 -1.63
N SER A 17 3.10 -11.10 -1.99
CA SER A 17 3.87 -9.85 -1.84
C SER A 17 3.45 -8.74 -2.84
N GLN A 18 2.16 -8.59 -3.13
CA GLN A 18 1.64 -7.61 -4.09
C GLN A 18 0.35 -6.95 -3.61
N PHE A 19 0.24 -6.67 -2.32
CA PHE A 19 -0.82 -5.79 -1.84
C PHE A 19 -0.63 -4.39 -2.45
N ARG A 20 -1.65 -3.90 -3.15
CA ARG A 20 -1.68 -2.56 -3.74
C ARG A 20 -2.74 -1.72 -3.05
N LEU A 21 -2.48 -0.43 -2.97
CA LEU A 21 -3.52 0.56 -2.69
C LEU A 21 -4.12 1.01 -4.03
N HIS A 22 -5.42 0.85 -4.22
CA HIS A 22 -6.10 1.23 -5.46
C HIS A 22 -7.56 1.63 -5.19
N PRO A 23 -8.21 2.39 -6.11
CA PRO A 23 -9.64 2.65 -5.99
C PRO A 23 -10.42 1.38 -6.33
N LYS A 24 -11.67 1.32 -5.90
CA LYS A 24 -12.60 0.27 -6.32
C LYS A 24 -12.67 0.20 -7.85
N GLY A 25 -12.35 -0.97 -8.38
CA GLY A 25 -12.53 -1.27 -9.80
C GLY A 25 -13.99 -1.57 -10.13
N HIS A 26 -14.36 -1.54 -11.42
CA HIS A 26 -15.72 -1.75 -11.89
C HIS A 26 -16.38 -3.06 -11.40
N LEU A 27 -15.59 -4.12 -11.22
CA LEU A 27 -16.09 -5.42 -10.76
C LEU A 27 -16.22 -5.52 -9.23
N GLY A 28 -15.68 -4.56 -8.47
CA GLY A 28 -15.75 -4.57 -7.00
C GLY A 28 -14.98 -5.70 -6.31
N ILE A 29 -14.14 -6.45 -7.03
CA ILE A 29 -13.37 -7.57 -6.50
C ILE A 29 -12.05 -7.07 -5.90
N SER A 30 -11.77 -7.41 -4.63
CA SER A 30 -10.44 -7.27 -4.02
C SER A 30 -9.82 -8.64 -3.78
N GLU A 31 -8.67 -8.91 -4.37
CA GLU A 31 -7.90 -10.15 -4.17
C GLU A 31 -6.93 -10.03 -2.98
N GLY A 32 -7.33 -9.27 -1.97
CA GLY A 32 -6.56 -8.97 -0.76
C GLY A 32 -5.93 -7.58 -0.74
N CYS A 33 -5.99 -6.81 -1.83
CA CYS A 33 -5.49 -5.43 -1.89
C CYS A 33 -6.27 -4.47 -0.98
N ILE A 34 -5.66 -3.33 -0.67
CA ILE A 34 -6.31 -2.25 0.07
C ILE A 34 -7.09 -1.41 -0.93
N THR A 35 -8.41 -1.49 -0.88
CA THR A 35 -9.31 -0.80 -1.80
C THR A 35 -9.88 0.45 -1.13
N ILE A 36 -9.81 1.59 -1.83
CA ILE A 36 -10.54 2.81 -1.46
C ILE A 36 -11.86 2.84 -2.23
N GLU A 37 -12.98 2.73 -1.52
CA GLU A 37 -14.32 2.60 -2.12
C GLU A 37 -14.75 3.84 -2.91
N ASN A 38 -14.47 5.04 -2.39
CA ASN A 38 -14.87 6.29 -2.99
C ASN A 38 -13.76 6.87 -3.89
N MET A 39 -14.08 7.16 -5.16
CA MET A 39 -13.10 7.68 -6.11
C MET A 39 -12.58 9.09 -5.75
N ASN A 40 -13.38 9.91 -5.08
CA ASN A 40 -12.94 11.23 -4.60
C ASN A 40 -11.90 11.09 -3.48
N ASP A 41 -12.08 10.14 -2.58
CA ASP A 41 -11.11 9.87 -1.52
C ASP A 41 -9.82 9.28 -2.08
N TRP A 42 -9.92 8.40 -3.09
CA TRP A 42 -8.74 7.94 -3.84
C TRP A 42 -7.97 9.10 -4.45
N THR A 43 -8.67 10.04 -5.10
CA THR A 43 -8.05 11.21 -5.73
C THR A 43 -7.31 12.06 -4.69
N ARG A 44 -7.92 12.30 -3.53
CA ARG A 44 -7.30 13.03 -2.41
C ARG A 44 -6.06 12.32 -1.88
N ILE A 45 -6.16 11.03 -1.58
CA ILE A 45 -5.06 10.22 -1.04
C ILE A 45 -3.89 10.13 -2.03
N ARG A 46 -4.19 9.93 -3.33
CA ARG A 46 -3.17 9.91 -4.38
C ARG A 46 -2.41 11.25 -4.44
N ALA A 47 -3.12 12.38 -4.40
CA ALA A 47 -2.48 13.70 -4.40
C ALA A 47 -1.55 13.88 -3.18
N ILE A 48 -2.00 13.48 -1.99
CA ILE A 48 -1.19 13.51 -0.77
C ILE A 48 0.10 12.70 -0.97
N PHE A 49 0.04 11.48 -1.50
CA PHE A 49 1.23 10.65 -1.70
C PHE A 49 2.15 11.13 -2.83
N SER A 50 1.60 11.80 -3.85
CA SER A 50 2.41 12.40 -4.91
C SER A 50 3.32 13.52 -4.38
N ASP A 51 2.84 14.30 -3.41
CA ASP A 51 3.57 15.46 -2.87
C ASP A 51 4.28 15.17 -1.54
N ALA A 52 3.96 14.06 -0.87
CA ALA A 52 4.54 13.73 0.42
C ALA A 52 6.01 13.27 0.34
N PRO A 53 6.90 13.79 1.20
CA PRO A 53 8.24 13.26 1.35
C PRO A 53 8.18 11.86 1.99
N LYS A 54 9.06 10.96 1.53
CA LYS A 54 9.15 9.61 2.11
C LYS A 54 9.88 9.65 3.45
N VAL A 55 9.36 8.95 4.45
CA VAL A 55 9.96 8.76 5.77
C VAL A 55 10.76 7.46 5.84
N SER A 56 11.87 7.45 6.59
CA SER A 56 12.66 6.23 6.80
C SER A 56 11.90 5.23 7.68
N VAL A 57 11.91 3.97 7.29
CA VAL A 57 11.32 2.88 8.09
C VAL A 57 12.37 2.37 9.07
N PRO A 58 12.14 2.47 10.40
CA PRO A 58 13.12 2.07 11.42
C PRO A 58 13.63 0.64 11.22
N GLY A 59 14.94 0.43 11.41
CA GLY A 59 15.57 -0.89 11.26
C GLY A 59 15.67 -1.39 9.81
N SER A 60 15.45 -0.54 8.81
CA SER A 60 15.57 -0.92 7.40
C SER A 60 16.13 0.21 6.53
N ALA A 61 16.58 -0.14 5.32
CA ALA A 61 16.94 0.84 4.29
C ALA A 61 15.71 1.38 3.51
N LEU A 62 14.49 0.98 3.90
CA LEU A 62 13.27 1.34 3.19
C LEU A 62 12.82 2.75 3.55
N LYS A 63 12.11 3.37 2.60
CA LYS A 63 11.33 4.58 2.84
C LYS A 63 9.87 4.35 2.49
N ALA A 64 8.98 4.91 3.29
CA ALA A 64 7.53 4.78 3.15
C ALA A 64 6.88 6.16 3.01
N TYR A 65 5.69 6.20 2.43
CA TYR A 65 4.88 7.41 2.35
C TYR A 65 3.94 7.55 3.56
N ALA A 66 3.53 6.44 4.16
CA ALA A 66 2.66 6.39 5.34
C ALA A 66 2.71 5.01 6.01
N GLU A 67 2.10 4.93 7.18
CA GLU A 67 1.80 3.71 7.92
C GLU A 67 0.29 3.39 7.82
N LEU A 68 -0.05 2.10 7.70
CA LEU A 68 -1.43 1.64 7.74
C LEU A 68 -1.68 0.99 9.11
N ILE A 69 -2.55 1.61 9.91
CA ILE A 69 -2.96 1.09 11.22
C ILE A 69 -4.32 0.43 11.04
N VAL A 70 -4.42 -0.84 11.43
CA VAL A 70 -5.69 -1.59 11.47
C VAL A 70 -6.07 -1.78 12.93
N SER A 71 -7.21 -1.21 13.32
CA SER A 71 -7.78 -1.31 14.66
C SER A 71 -8.91 -2.33 14.73
#